data_AF-A0A3N5QJ69-F1
#
_entry.id   AF-A0A3N5QJ69-F1
#
_cell.length_a   1.000
_cell.length_b   1.000
_cell.length_c   1.000
_cell.angle_alpha   90.00
_cell.angle_beta   90.00
_cell.angle_gamma   90.00
#
_symmetry.space_group_name_H-M   'P 1'
#
loop_
_entity.id
_entity.type
_entity.pdbx_description
1 polymer ?
#
loop_
_entity_poly.entity_id
_entity_poly.type
_entity_poly.pdbx_seq_one_letter_code
_entity_poly.pdbx_strand_id
1 'polypeptide(L)'
;MAERLSLIARNYMKALKKRPLTQAIMAWEMVERNELTAELEIIRENNTLQLFNLLATEGMERQDIQALSALIGAGISYLVIRSDKIKSYGGIDLQSNQGWERLEAAIDAIIKGISMNLEK
;
A
#
# COMPACT_ATOMS: atom_id res chain seq x y z
N MET A 1 -3.54 8.35 -15.36
CA MET A 1 -3.80 7.30 -14.35
C MET A 1 -2.67 7.16 -13.34
N ALA A 2 -1.42 6.95 -13.80
CA ALA A 2 -0.23 6.75 -12.95
C ALA A 2 -0.12 7.74 -11.77
N GLU A 3 -0.29 9.04 -12.03
CA GLU A 3 -0.21 10.07 -10.98
C GLU A 3 -1.25 9.88 -9.86
N ARG A 4 -2.45 9.43 -10.20
CA ARG A 4 -3.52 9.17 -9.22
C ARG A 4 -3.16 7.96 -8.36
N LEU A 5 -2.69 6.87 -8.96
CA LEU A 5 -2.24 5.68 -8.24
C LEU A 5 -1.06 6.01 -7.31
N SER A 6 -0.09 6.79 -7.79
CA SER A 6 1.02 7.32 -7.00
C SER A 6 0.53 8.14 -5.81
N LEU A 7 -0.42 9.05 -6.02
CA LEU A 7 -0.99 9.86 -4.96
C LEU A 7 -1.68 9.00 -3.90
N ILE A 8 -2.43 7.99 -4.33
CA ILE A 8 -3.11 7.05 -3.43
C ILE A 8 -2.10 6.26 -2.61
N ALA A 9 -1.05 5.71 -3.23
CA ALA A 9 -0.03 4.95 -2.54
C ALA A 9 0.67 5.80 -1.46
N ARG A 10 1.07 7.04 -1.79
CA ARG A 10 1.68 7.97 -0.83
C ARG A 10 0.71 8.34 0.30
N ASN A 11 -0.56 8.60 -0.02
CA ASN A 11 -1.57 8.92 0.99
C ASN A 11 -1.86 7.73 1.91
N TYR A 12 -1.92 6.52 1.36
CA TYR A 12 -2.09 5.29 2.13
C TYR A 12 -0.91 5.08 3.09
N MET A 13 0.32 5.21 2.60
CA MET A 13 1.54 5.12 3.43
C MET A 13 1.50 6.15 4.58
N LYS A 14 1.25 7.42 4.26
CA LYS A 14 1.18 8.51 5.26
C LYS A 14 0.05 8.28 6.28
N ALA A 15 -1.11 7.82 5.83
CA ALA A 15 -2.24 7.54 6.70
C ALA A 15 -1.96 6.36 7.64
N LEU A 16 -1.41 5.26 7.12
CA LEU A 16 -1.11 4.07 7.92
C LEU A 16 -0.05 4.37 8.98
N LYS A 17 1.03 5.09 8.63
CA LYS A 17 2.07 5.52 9.58
C LYS A 17 1.53 6.32 10.77
N LYS A 18 0.42 7.05 10.59
CA LYS A 18 -0.22 7.86 11.63
C LYS A 18 -1.22 7.09 12.50
N ARG A 19 -1.44 5.78 12.25
CA ARG A 19 -2.45 4.95 12.92
C ARG A 19 -1.82 3.74 13.63
N PRO A 20 -1.17 3.94 14.78
CA PRO A 20 -0.46 2.86 15.49
C PRO A 20 -1.38 1.69 15.89
N LEU A 21 -2.63 1.97 16.26
CA LEU A 21 -3.59 0.90 16.58
C LEU A 21 -3.93 0.04 15.37
N THR A 22 -4.13 0.67 14.19
CA THR A 22 -4.34 -0.07 12.94
C THR A 22 -3.13 -0.93 12.60
N GLN A 23 -1.92 -0.42 12.78
CA GLN A 23 -0.69 -1.20 12.56
C GLN A 23 -0.61 -2.41 13.49
N ALA A 24 -0.95 -2.24 14.78
CA ALA A 24 -0.94 -3.33 15.75
C ALA A 24 -1.95 -4.43 15.41
N ILE A 25 -3.17 -4.05 14.99
CA ILE A 25 -4.20 -5.00 14.54
C ILE A 25 -3.72 -5.75 13.31
N MET A 26 -3.19 -5.05 12.30
CA MET A 26 -2.68 -5.66 11.08
C MET A 26 -1.46 -6.55 11.33
N ALA A 27 -0.64 -6.25 12.33
CA ALA A 27 0.45 -7.14 12.75
C ALA A 27 -0.10 -8.43 13.37
N TRP A 28 -1.15 -8.31 14.19
CA TRP A 28 -1.82 -9.45 14.81
C TRP A 28 -2.52 -10.36 13.80
N GLU A 29 -3.17 -9.78 12.78
CA GLU A 29 -3.79 -10.52 11.65
C GLU A 29 -2.80 -11.48 10.96
N MET A 30 -1.51 -11.15 10.93
CA MET A 30 -0.47 -12.01 10.33
C MET A 30 -0.07 -13.20 11.22
N VAL A 31 -0.38 -13.15 12.52
CA VAL A 31 -0.05 -14.20 13.49
C VAL A 31 -1.26 -15.10 13.73
N GLU A 32 -2.43 -14.48 13.95
CA GLU A 32 -3.66 -15.19 14.23
C GLU A 32 -4.87 -14.39 13.71
N ARG A 33 -5.73 -15.09 12.96
CA ARG A 33 -6.98 -14.55 12.46
C ARG A 33 -8.13 -15.01 13.36
N ASN A 34 -8.78 -14.06 14.03
CA ASN A 34 -10.01 -14.26 14.80
C ASN A 34 -11.20 -13.48 14.18
N GLU A 35 -12.39 -13.67 14.73
CA GLU A 35 -13.64 -13.04 14.25
C GLU A 35 -13.51 -11.52 14.11
N LEU A 36 -12.98 -10.83 15.12
CA LEU A 36 -12.81 -9.38 15.10
C LEU A 36 -11.84 -8.93 14.00
N THR A 37 -10.70 -9.60 13.87
CA THR A 37 -9.71 -9.27 12.83
C THR A 37 -10.23 -9.55 11.42
N ALA A 38 -11.07 -10.58 11.26
CA ALA A 38 -11.70 -10.90 9.99
C ALA A 38 -12.72 -9.81 9.57
N GLU A 39 -13.52 -9.30 10.50
CA GLU A 39 -14.44 -8.18 10.22
C GLU A 39 -13.68 -6.91 9.79
N LEU A 40 -12.57 -6.59 10.46
CA LEU A 40 -11.74 -5.43 10.11
C LEU A 40 -11.05 -5.60 8.74
N GLU A 41 -10.60 -6.82 8.42
CA GLU A 41 -10.08 -7.19 7.11
C GLU A 41 -11.15 -6.99 6.02
N ILE A 42 -12.38 -7.47 6.23
CA ILE A 42 -13.49 -7.33 5.28
C ILE A 42 -13.82 -5.86 5.02
N ILE A 43 -13.90 -5.04 6.07
CA ILE A 43 -14.14 -3.60 5.93
C ILE A 43 -13.02 -2.95 5.10
N ARG A 44 -11.76 -3.32 5.38
CA ARG A 44 -10.60 -2.82 4.65
C ARG A 44 -10.63 -3.22 3.18
N GLU A 45 -10.95 -4.48 2.89
CA GLU A 45 -11.05 -4.99 1.52
C GLU A 45 -12.16 -4.27 0.74
N ASN A 46 -13.34 -4.13 1.34
CA ASN A 46 -14.46 -3.42 0.73
C ASN A 46 -14.13 -1.95 0.42
N ASN A 47 -13.45 -1.25 1.34
CA ASN A 47 -13.01 0.12 1.11
C ASN A 47 -12.00 0.21 -0.04
N THR A 48 -11.08 -0.75 -0.13
CA THR A 48 -10.09 -0.84 -1.22
C THR A 48 -10.78 -1.08 -2.57
N LEU A 49 -11.75 -2.00 -2.62
CA LEU A 49 -12.53 -2.27 -3.83
C LEU A 49 -13.37 -1.07 -4.28
N GLN A 50 -13.99 -0.35 -3.33
CA GLN A 50 -14.71 0.89 -3.62
C GLN A 50 -13.78 1.96 -4.20
N LEU A 51 -12.59 2.12 -3.62
CA LEU A 51 -11.58 3.05 -4.13
C LEU A 51 -11.18 2.68 -5.57
N PHE A 52 -10.98 1.40 -5.89
CA PHE A 52 -10.70 0.99 -7.28
C PHE A 52 -11.86 1.26 -8.23
N ASN A 53 -13.10 1.10 -7.79
CA ASN A 53 -14.27 1.44 -8.62
C ASN A 53 -14.30 2.93 -8.96
N LEU A 54 -13.90 3.81 -8.02
CA LEU A 54 -13.80 5.25 -8.27
C LEU A 54 -12.64 5.63 -9.19
N LEU A 55 -11.62 4.77 -9.28
CA LEU A 55 -10.43 5.00 -10.10
C LEU A 55 -10.49 4.36 -11.46
N ALA A 56 -11.42 3.44 -11.69
CA ALA A 56 -11.59 2.80 -12.99
C ALA A 56 -11.87 3.88 -14.05
N THR A 57 -10.88 4.13 -14.92
CA THR A 57 -11.03 4.91 -16.15
C THR A 57 -10.49 4.10 -17.32
N GLU A 58 -10.94 4.41 -18.53
CA GLU A 58 -10.54 3.74 -19.77
C GLU A 58 -8.99 3.70 -19.92
N GLY A 59 -8.45 2.56 -20.38
CA GLY A 59 -7.04 2.43 -20.79
C GLY A 59 -6.21 1.32 -20.14
N MET A 60 -6.69 0.63 -19.10
CA MET A 60 -6.00 -0.53 -18.51
C MET A 60 -7.02 -1.55 -18.04
N GLU A 61 -6.75 -2.85 -18.20
CA GLU A 61 -7.62 -3.88 -17.65
C GLU A 61 -7.69 -3.73 -16.13
N ARG A 62 -8.93 -3.73 -15.59
CA ARG A 62 -9.19 -3.56 -14.16
C ARG A 62 -8.41 -4.54 -13.29
N GLN A 63 -8.13 -5.73 -13.81
CA GLN A 63 -7.38 -6.78 -13.13
C GLN A 63 -5.92 -6.39 -12.88
N ASP A 64 -5.25 -5.73 -13.84
CA ASP A 64 -3.86 -5.29 -13.70
C ASP A 64 -3.72 -4.16 -12.67
N ILE A 65 -4.69 -3.24 -12.64
CA ILE A 65 -4.74 -2.18 -11.62
C ILE A 65 -4.89 -2.78 -10.22
N GLN A 66 -5.77 -3.77 -10.07
CA GLN A 66 -5.98 -4.46 -8.79
C GLN A 66 -4.73 -5.20 -8.34
N ALA A 67 -4.09 -5.96 -9.24
CA ALA A 67 -2.87 -6.70 -8.94
C ALA A 67 -1.71 -5.76 -8.52
N LEU A 68 -1.48 -4.69 -9.28
CA LEU A 68 -0.47 -3.68 -8.97
C LEU A 68 -0.74 -3.04 -7.60
N SER A 69 -1.98 -2.65 -7.36
CA SER A 69 -2.37 -1.99 -6.12
C SER A 69 -2.29 -2.92 -4.91
N ALA A 70 -2.60 -4.21 -5.07
CA ALA A 70 -2.44 -5.22 -4.04
C ALA A 70 -0.96 -5.40 -3.66
N LEU A 71 -0.06 -5.48 -4.64
CA LEU A 71 1.39 -5.58 -4.40
C LEU A 71 1.94 -4.34 -3.67
N ILE A 72 1.59 -3.15 -4.15
CA ILE A 72 2.04 -1.90 -3.53
C ILE A 72 1.46 -1.74 -2.12
N GLY A 73 0.16 -2.00 -1.97
CA GLY A 73 -0.54 -1.95 -0.69
C GLY A 73 0.10 -2.89 0.34
N ALA A 74 0.30 -4.16 -0.03
CA ALA A 74 0.94 -5.15 0.84
C ALA A 74 2.38 -4.74 1.21
N GLY A 75 3.17 -4.26 0.24
CA GLY A 75 4.53 -3.77 0.48
C GLY A 75 4.56 -2.59 1.46
N ILE A 76 3.69 -1.60 1.27
CA ILE A 76 3.55 -0.46 2.19
C ILE A 76 3.14 -0.95 3.59
N SER A 77 2.08 -1.77 3.68
CA SER A 77 1.56 -2.30 4.94
C SER A 77 2.66 -3.00 5.72
N TYR A 78 3.36 -3.93 5.07
CA TYR A 78 4.44 -4.69 5.68
C TYR A 78 5.56 -3.77 6.21
N LEU A 79 6.06 -2.84 5.38
CA LEU A 79 7.15 -1.95 5.78
C LEU A 79 6.74 -1.03 6.94
N VAL A 80 5.52 -0.50 6.92
CA VAL A 80 5.01 0.35 8.00
C VAL A 80 4.87 -0.45 9.30
N ILE A 81 4.25 -1.63 9.25
CA ILE A 81 4.09 -2.51 10.43
C ILE A 81 5.46 -2.90 10.99
N ARG A 82 6.41 -3.29 10.12
CA ARG A 82 7.75 -3.69 10.54
C ARG A 82 8.57 -2.54 11.10
N SER A 83 8.33 -1.31 10.64
CA SER A 83 9.07 -0.13 11.10
C SER A 83 8.93 0.14 12.60
N ASP A 84 7.90 -0.38 13.26
CA ASP A 84 7.78 -0.25 14.73
C ASP A 84 8.86 -1.04 15.48
N LYS A 85 9.37 -2.14 14.90
CA LYS A 85 10.30 -3.07 15.56
C LYS A 85 11.71 -3.07 15.00
N ILE A 86 11.95 -2.46 13.85
CA ILE A 86 13.26 -2.47 13.20
C ILE A 86 13.67 -1.07 12.76
N LYS A 87 14.97 -0.80 12.82
CA LYS A 87 15.54 0.43 12.26
C LYS A 87 15.65 0.36 10.75
N SER A 88 16.11 -0.76 10.20
CA SER A 88 16.41 -0.87 8.77
C SER A 88 15.79 -2.08 8.12
N TYR A 89 15.49 -1.94 6.82
CA TYR A 89 15.05 -3.02 5.96
C TYR A 89 15.68 -2.85 4.58
N GLY A 90 16.39 -3.86 4.07
CA GLY A 90 17.08 -3.76 2.79
C GLY A 90 18.08 -2.60 2.70
N GLY A 91 18.69 -2.21 3.83
CA GLY A 91 19.59 -1.06 3.90
C GLY A 91 18.91 0.32 3.96
N ILE A 92 17.58 0.38 3.95
CA ILE A 92 16.80 1.62 4.09
C ILE A 92 16.48 1.85 5.57
N ASP A 93 16.75 3.05 6.09
CA ASP A 93 16.41 3.45 7.46
C ASP A 93 14.92 3.84 7.56
N LEU A 94 14.12 2.99 8.18
CA LEU A 94 12.68 3.15 8.36
C LEU A 94 12.31 4.10 9.50
N GLN A 95 13.27 4.59 10.28
CA GLN A 95 13.08 5.64 11.29
C GLN A 95 13.35 7.04 10.74
N SER A 96 13.80 7.14 9.49
CA SER A 96 14.18 8.40 8.85
C SER A 96 13.17 8.85 7.79
N ASN A 97 12.89 10.15 7.70
CA ASN A 97 12.07 10.69 6.61
C ASN A 97 12.66 10.37 5.23
N GLN A 98 13.99 10.47 5.12
CA GLN A 98 14.72 10.16 3.88
C GLN A 98 14.51 8.70 3.42
N GLY A 99 14.47 7.74 4.34
CA GLY A 99 14.22 6.35 3.99
C GLY A 99 12.81 6.14 3.41
N TRP A 100 11.82 6.82 3.98
CA TRP A 100 10.45 6.80 3.45
C TRP A 100 10.33 7.52 2.11
N GLU A 101 10.99 8.65 1.92
CA GLU A 101 11.03 9.35 0.63
C GLU A 101 11.62 8.46 -0.49
N ARG A 102 12.65 7.66 -0.19
CA ARG A 102 13.20 6.68 -1.13
C ARG A 102 12.19 5.60 -1.51
N LEU A 103 11.42 5.10 -0.54
CA LEU A 103 10.36 4.11 -0.78
C LEU A 103 9.22 4.71 -1.60
N GLU A 104 8.77 5.94 -1.29
CA GLU A 104 7.76 6.66 -2.08
C GLU A 104 8.23 6.84 -3.54
N ALA A 105 9.47 7.27 -3.75
CA ALA A 105 10.04 7.44 -5.10
C ALA A 105 10.14 6.11 -5.88
N ALA A 106 10.50 5.01 -5.21
CA ALA A 106 10.55 3.69 -5.84
C ALA A 106 9.15 3.20 -6.27
N ILE A 107 8.14 3.40 -5.42
CA ILE A 107 6.74 3.08 -5.75
C ILE A 107 6.27 3.90 -6.95
N ASP A 108 6.56 5.21 -6.97
CA ASP A 108 6.22 6.08 -8.10
C ASP A 108 6.86 5.61 -9.42
N ALA A 109 8.12 5.17 -9.37
CA ALA A 109 8.82 4.63 -10.53
C ALA A 109 8.18 3.33 -11.04
N ILE A 110 7.79 2.42 -10.14
CA ILE A 110 7.10 1.16 -10.49
C ILE A 110 5.76 1.46 -11.17
N ILE A 111 4.93 2.31 -10.57
CA ILE A 111 3.62 2.69 -11.11
C ILE A 111 3.78 3.31 -12.49
N LYS A 112 4.74 4.23 -12.65
CA LYS A 112 5.00 4.89 -13.93
C LYS A 112 5.46 3.89 -14.99
N GLY A 113 6.40 3.00 -14.66
CA GLY A 113 6.93 2.01 -15.60
C GLY A 113 5.86 1.04 -16.11
N ILE A 114 4.97 0.58 -15.22
CA ILE A 114 3.87 -0.31 -15.59
C ILE A 114 2.83 0.43 -16.44
N SER A 115 2.50 1.67 -16.09
CA SER A 115 1.55 2.48 -16.88
C SER A 115 2.03 2.71 -18.31
N MET A 116 3.33 2.97 -18.51
CA MET A 116 3.92 3.16 -19.85
C MET A 116 3.91 1.89 -20.72
N ASN A 117 3.87 0.71 -20.11
CA ASN A 117 3.84 -0.56 -20.84
C ASN A 117 2.42 -1.00 -21.22
N LEU A 118 1.41 -0.54 -20.48
CA LEU A 118 0.00 -0.89 -20.70
C LEU A 118 -0.74 0.09 -21.64
N GLU A 119 -0.12 1.24 -21.95
CA GLU A 119 -0.58 2.19 -22.98
C GLU A 119 -0.10 1.82 -24.40
N LYS A 120 0.66 0.73 -24.56
CA LYS A 120 1.13 0.21 -25.86
C LYS A 120 0.31 -0.99 -26.30
#